data_AF-A0A662XM29-F1
#
_entry.id   AF-A0A662XM29-F1
#
_cell.length_a   1.000
_cell.length_b   1.000
_cell.length_c   1.000
_cell.angle_alpha   90.00
_cell.angle_beta   90.00
_cell.angle_gamma   90.00
#
_symmetry.space_group_name_H-M   'P 1'
#
loop_
_entity.id
_entity.type
_entity.pdbx_description
1 polymer ?
#
loop_
_entity_poly.entity_id
_entity_poly.type
_entity_poly.pdbx_seq_one_letter_code
_entity_poly.pdbx_strand_id
1 'polypeptide(L)'
;MWLSFLWRSPQKLRVVPETEASHGPSVGELAVSKTPKITGMLPVSRLRRRGLVAAMYHWITCLFITTLVLAQLLGAIWDTSTSTTHVKYGRNPLLGSYEMVGTNDVPYADRVIACVRRGTYYEPRLVSSLLASEGVDAILEDSTGAARHGYRLVQRRVNSATDALDSTTAASYRVSCDLIASTLDAILGACSSLGYANLTRDYLRVVDHVDSQRLFGLPDSLPVLIMPYWDNAAQARHAVPTWDGDACIFRLEDAYFGAASGIADTNKAMASFRGVNQTVRQQRTIEWLGRPGGVWRNGWYEEGGERWYSDVTSSMSGA
;
A
#
# COMPACT_ATOMS: atom_id res chain seq x y z
N MET A 1 -2.70 -37.57 -9.26
CA MET A 1 -3.07 -37.30 -10.66
C MET A 1 -2.68 -35.87 -10.96
N TRP A 2 -1.45 -35.70 -11.45
CA TRP A 2 -0.85 -34.41 -11.82
C TRP A 2 -1.21 -34.10 -13.27
N LEU A 3 -1.51 -32.84 -13.58
CA LEU A 3 -1.19 -32.27 -14.90
C LEU A 3 -1.04 -30.75 -14.78
N SER A 4 0.23 -30.35 -14.86
CA SER A 4 0.75 -29.00 -14.96
C SER A 4 0.34 -28.37 -16.29
N PHE A 5 -0.15 -27.13 -16.28
CA PHE A 5 -0.26 -26.31 -17.48
C PHE A 5 0.93 -25.35 -17.55
N LEU A 6 1.87 -25.68 -18.43
CA LEU A 6 2.95 -24.80 -18.87
C LEU A 6 2.38 -23.77 -19.84
N TRP A 7 2.47 -22.50 -19.44
CA TRP A 7 2.24 -21.35 -20.31
C TRP A 7 3.43 -21.21 -21.26
N ARG A 8 3.23 -21.43 -22.57
CA ARG A 8 4.16 -20.99 -23.62
C ARG A 8 3.56 -19.80 -24.35
N SER A 9 4.32 -18.73 -24.39
CA SER A 9 4.08 -17.50 -25.15
C SER A 9 4.10 -17.76 -26.67
N PRO A 10 3.25 -17.11 -27.49
CA PRO A 10 3.34 -17.21 -28.94
C PRO A 10 4.41 -16.27 -29.51
N GLN A 11 5.32 -16.84 -30.28
CA GLN A 11 6.25 -16.10 -31.13
C GLN A 11 5.49 -15.40 -32.27
N LYS A 12 5.84 -14.12 -32.47
CA LYS A 12 5.46 -13.28 -33.61
C LYS A 12 5.71 -14.00 -34.94
N LEU A 13 4.68 -14.13 -35.77
CA LEU A 13 4.82 -14.40 -37.20
C LEU A 13 4.48 -13.15 -38.00
N ARG A 14 5.49 -12.72 -38.76
CA ARG A 14 5.58 -11.53 -39.58
C ARG A 14 4.84 -11.77 -40.90
N VAL A 15 3.96 -10.85 -41.26
CA VAL A 15 3.30 -10.75 -42.58
C VAL A 15 4.26 -10.05 -43.55
N VAL A 16 4.48 -10.61 -44.75
CA VAL A 16 4.89 -9.89 -45.97
C VAL A 16 4.29 -10.63 -47.21
N PRO A 17 3.84 -9.92 -48.26
CA PRO A 17 2.91 -10.44 -49.27
C PRO A 17 3.55 -10.84 -50.63
N GLU A 18 2.64 -11.27 -51.52
CA GLU A 18 2.71 -11.66 -52.94
C GLU A 18 3.81 -11.05 -53.83
N THR A 19 4.21 -11.84 -54.84
CA THR A 19 4.56 -11.29 -56.16
C THR A 19 4.34 -12.33 -57.27
N GLU A 20 3.63 -11.91 -58.31
CA GLU A 20 3.40 -12.60 -59.60
C GLU A 20 4.67 -12.64 -60.47
N ALA A 21 4.76 -13.65 -61.35
CA ALA A 21 5.15 -13.56 -62.78
C ALA A 21 5.32 -15.00 -63.35
N SER A 22 4.52 -15.48 -64.32
CA SER A 22 4.53 -15.22 -65.77
C SER A 22 5.54 -16.04 -66.61
N HIS A 23 5.00 -16.66 -67.68
CA HIS A 23 5.58 -17.21 -68.93
C HIS A 23 5.98 -18.72 -69.01
N GLY A 24 5.29 -19.43 -69.93
CA GLY A 24 5.58 -20.80 -70.42
C GLY A 24 6.51 -20.78 -71.64
N PRO A 25 6.33 -21.62 -72.70
CA PRO A 25 5.73 -22.96 -72.82
C PRO A 25 6.68 -23.95 -73.57
N SER A 26 6.35 -25.25 -73.66
CA SER A 26 6.50 -26.07 -74.90
C SER A 26 6.08 -27.54 -74.73
N VAL A 27 5.18 -28.00 -75.63
CA VAL A 27 5.19 -29.20 -76.53
C VAL A 27 5.77 -30.51 -75.95
N GLY A 28 5.21 -31.72 -76.04
CA GLY A 28 4.16 -32.43 -76.81
C GLY A 28 4.18 -33.88 -76.26
N GLU A 29 3.15 -34.73 -76.33
CA GLU A 29 2.88 -35.65 -77.45
C GLU A 29 1.77 -36.65 -77.01
N LEU A 30 1.05 -37.19 -77.99
CA LEU A 30 -0.18 -37.98 -77.91
C LEU A 30 -0.02 -39.38 -77.27
N ALA A 31 -1.08 -39.85 -76.59
CA ALA A 31 -1.61 -41.21 -76.81
C ALA A 31 -3.04 -41.43 -76.26
N VAL A 32 -3.97 -41.62 -77.20
CA VAL A 32 -4.93 -42.74 -77.29
C VAL A 32 -5.89 -43.03 -76.11
N SER A 33 -7.16 -42.70 -76.37
CA SER A 33 -8.38 -43.52 -76.25
C SER A 33 -8.52 -44.50 -75.07
N LYS A 34 -9.44 -44.16 -74.16
CA LYS A 34 -10.56 -45.05 -73.74
C LYS A 34 -11.54 -44.27 -72.86
N THR A 35 -12.76 -44.07 -73.34
CA THR A 35 -13.91 -43.62 -72.54
C THR A 35 -14.42 -44.74 -71.64
N PRO A 36 -14.59 -44.51 -70.33
CA PRO A 36 -15.59 -45.22 -69.54
C PRO A 36 -16.81 -44.31 -69.36
N LYS A 37 -17.89 -44.66 -70.08
CA LYS A 37 -19.24 -44.21 -69.78
C LYS A 37 -19.71 -45.02 -68.56
N ILE A 38 -19.66 -44.44 -67.36
CA ILE A 38 -20.48 -44.93 -66.24
C ILE A 38 -21.21 -43.75 -65.62
N THR A 39 -22.47 -43.70 -66.00
CA THR A 39 -23.59 -42.96 -65.45
C THR A 39 -23.70 -43.20 -63.95
N GLY A 40 -23.58 -42.12 -63.18
CA GLY A 40 -23.81 -42.13 -61.74
C GLY A 40 -24.11 -40.72 -61.27
N MET A 41 -25.20 -40.13 -61.77
CA MET A 41 -25.80 -38.95 -61.14
C MET A 41 -26.14 -39.31 -59.70
N LEU A 42 -25.27 -38.93 -58.76
CA LEU A 42 -25.65 -38.88 -57.36
C LEU A 42 -26.87 -37.96 -57.26
N PRO A 43 -27.93 -38.39 -56.56
CA PRO A 43 -29.18 -37.64 -56.52
C PRO A 43 -28.89 -36.23 -55.99
N VAL A 44 -29.26 -35.21 -56.76
CA VAL A 44 -29.08 -33.78 -56.46
C VAL A 44 -29.61 -33.41 -55.06
N SER A 45 -30.55 -34.20 -54.52
CA SER A 45 -31.07 -34.08 -53.16
C SER A 45 -30.04 -34.38 -52.06
N ARG A 46 -29.07 -35.30 -52.27
CA ARG A 46 -28.03 -35.64 -51.28
C ARG A 46 -26.89 -34.62 -51.21
N LEU A 47 -26.51 -34.03 -52.35
CA LEU A 47 -25.54 -32.94 -52.42
C LEU A 47 -26.08 -31.66 -51.77
N ARG A 48 -27.35 -31.33 -52.00
CA ARG A 48 -28.05 -30.21 -51.35
C ARG A 48 -28.16 -30.40 -49.83
N ARG A 49 -28.43 -31.63 -49.37
CA ARG A 49 -28.50 -31.96 -47.92
C ARG A 49 -27.13 -31.86 -47.25
N ARG A 50 -26.06 -32.31 -47.91
CA ARG A 50 -24.68 -32.17 -47.42
C ARG A 50 -24.23 -30.71 -47.34
N GLY A 51 -24.58 -29.89 -48.33
CA GLY A 51 -24.32 -28.45 -48.31
C GLY A 51 -25.04 -27.74 -47.17
N LEU A 52 -26.29 -28.12 -46.88
CA LEU A 52 -27.07 -27.53 -45.79
C LEU A 52 -26.53 -27.92 -44.40
N VAL A 53 -26.07 -29.17 -44.24
CA VAL A 53 -25.40 -29.62 -43.01
C VAL A 53 -24.06 -28.92 -42.81
N ALA A 54 -23.26 -28.75 -43.88
CA ALA A 54 -21.99 -28.01 -43.80
C ALA A 54 -22.21 -26.53 -43.46
N ALA A 55 -23.23 -25.90 -44.05
CA ALA A 55 -23.60 -24.53 -43.72
C ALA A 55 -24.05 -24.39 -42.26
N MET A 56 -24.93 -25.29 -41.79
CA MET A 56 -25.34 -25.32 -40.38
C MET A 56 -24.16 -25.51 -39.42
N TYR A 57 -23.24 -26.41 -39.75
CA TYR A 57 -22.04 -26.64 -38.95
C TYR A 57 -21.21 -25.36 -38.84
N HIS A 58 -20.94 -24.67 -39.96
CA HIS A 58 -20.21 -23.40 -39.95
C HIS A 58 -20.91 -22.31 -39.15
N TRP A 59 -22.23 -22.18 -39.27
CA TRP A 59 -23.01 -21.20 -38.51
C TRP A 59 -22.96 -21.47 -37.00
N ILE A 60 -23.09 -22.73 -36.59
CA ILE A 60 -23.01 -23.14 -35.18
C ILE A 60 -21.60 -22.90 -34.63
N THR A 61 -20.56 -23.24 -35.39
CA THR A 61 -19.17 -23.00 -34.97
C THR A 61 -18.88 -21.50 -34.85
N CYS A 62 -19.35 -20.66 -35.77
CA CYS A 62 -19.20 -19.21 -35.66
C CYS A 62 -19.91 -18.64 -34.42
N LEU A 63 -21.15 -19.05 -34.16
CA LEU A 63 -21.89 -18.64 -32.96
C LEU A 63 -21.17 -19.07 -31.68
N PHE A 64 -20.66 -20.30 -31.65
CA PHE A 64 -19.93 -20.82 -30.49
C PHE A 64 -18.65 -20.03 -30.21
N ILE A 65 -17.83 -19.77 -31.24
CA ILE A 65 -16.60 -18.98 -31.09
C ILE A 65 -16.92 -17.55 -30.63
N THR A 66 -17.93 -16.91 -31.23
CA THR A 66 -18.33 -15.54 -30.86
C THR A 66 -18.78 -15.47 -29.39
N THR A 67 -19.53 -16.48 -28.94
CA THR A 67 -19.97 -16.59 -27.53
C THR A 67 -18.80 -16.76 -26.57
N LEU A 68 -17.81 -17.59 -26.92
CA LEU A 68 -16.60 -17.78 -26.10
C LEU A 68 -15.77 -16.50 -25.99
N VAL A 69 -15.59 -15.75 -27.08
CA VAL A 69 -14.85 -14.48 -27.07
C VAL A 69 -15.58 -13.43 -26.23
N LEU A 70 -16.90 -13.30 -26.40
CA LEU A 70 -17.70 -12.38 -25.59
C LEU A 70 -17.66 -12.75 -24.10
N ALA A 71 -17.71 -14.04 -23.75
CA ALA A 71 -17.59 -14.49 -22.37
C ALA A 71 -16.24 -14.14 -21.74
N GLN A 72 -15.14 -14.24 -22.50
CA GLN A 72 -13.82 -13.82 -22.02
C GLN A 72 -13.71 -12.31 -21.82
N LEU A 73 -14.29 -11.51 -22.72
CA LEU A 73 -14.34 -10.05 -22.58
C LEU A 73 -15.21 -9.61 -21.39
N LEU A 74 -16.37 -10.25 -21.21
CA LEU A 74 -17.26 -10.04 -20.07
C LEU A 74 -16.59 -10.44 -18.76
N GLY A 75 -15.88 -11.57 -18.72
CA GLY A 75 -15.10 -11.98 -17.55
C GLY A 75 -14.00 -10.97 -17.17
N ALA A 76 -13.26 -10.47 -18.17
CA ALA A 76 -12.23 -9.46 -17.94
C ALA A 76 -12.78 -8.13 -17.40
N ILE A 77 -13.97 -7.71 -17.86
CA ILE A 77 -14.65 -6.49 -17.38
C ILE A 77 -15.29 -6.72 -16.00
N TRP A 78 -15.83 -7.91 -15.74
CA TRP A 78 -16.47 -8.22 -14.45
C TRP A 78 -15.45 -8.35 -13.31
N ASP A 79 -14.25 -8.85 -13.60
CA ASP A 79 -13.17 -8.97 -12.61
C ASP A 79 -12.44 -7.65 -12.31
N THR A 80 -12.72 -6.55 -13.01
CA THR A 80 -12.01 -5.26 -12.84
C THR A 80 -12.68 -4.24 -11.91
N SER A 81 -13.66 -4.63 -11.11
CA SER A 81 -14.19 -3.74 -10.05
C SER A 81 -13.28 -3.73 -8.81
N THR A 82 -12.14 -3.04 -8.87
CA THR A 82 -11.39 -2.62 -7.68
C THR A 82 -12.07 -1.41 -7.05
N SER A 83 -13.02 -1.64 -6.15
CA SER A 83 -13.58 -0.56 -5.33
C SER A 83 -12.62 -0.25 -4.18
N THR A 84 -11.94 0.90 -4.25
CA THR A 84 -11.19 1.45 -3.11
C THR A 84 -12.14 2.27 -2.24
N THR A 85 -12.68 1.67 -1.18
CA THR A 85 -13.41 2.42 -0.16
C THR A 85 -12.40 3.04 0.81
N HIS A 86 -12.20 4.35 0.71
CA HIS A 86 -11.49 5.09 1.76
C HIS A 86 -12.39 5.16 2.99
N VAL A 87 -12.11 4.33 4.00
CA VAL A 87 -12.79 4.45 5.29
C VAL A 87 -12.26 5.72 5.96
N LYS A 88 -13.07 6.79 5.93
CA LYS A 88 -12.76 8.02 6.67
C LYS A 88 -13.27 7.84 8.09
N TYR A 89 -12.36 7.65 9.03
CA TYR A 89 -12.68 7.68 10.45
C TYR A 89 -12.53 9.11 10.97
N GLY A 90 -13.55 9.63 11.66
CA GLY A 90 -13.52 10.97 12.28
C GLY A 90 -14.93 11.53 12.52
N ARG A 91 -15.06 12.51 13.43
CA ARG A 91 -16.31 13.24 13.67
C ARG A 91 -16.16 14.68 13.15
N ASN A 92 -17.26 15.27 12.70
CA ASN A 92 -17.29 16.70 12.41
C ASN A 92 -16.84 17.48 13.66
N PRO A 93 -15.78 18.31 13.57
CA PRO A 93 -15.24 19.03 14.73
C PRO A 93 -16.22 20.03 15.37
N LEU A 94 -17.24 20.48 14.63
CA LEU A 94 -18.31 21.35 15.18
C LEU A 94 -19.20 20.62 16.20
N LEU A 95 -19.13 19.30 16.26
CA LEU A 95 -19.89 18.48 17.22
C LEU A 95 -19.11 18.24 18.52
N GLY A 96 -17.99 18.94 18.72
CA GLY A 96 -17.11 18.83 19.87
C GLY A 96 -16.10 17.68 19.78
N SER A 97 -15.24 17.60 20.79
CA SER A 97 -14.28 16.50 20.94
C SER A 97 -15.02 15.16 20.97
N TYR A 98 -14.53 14.20 20.19
CA TYR A 98 -15.08 12.85 20.17
C TYR A 98 -13.95 11.85 20.21
N GLU A 99 -14.02 10.95 21.16
CA GLU A 99 -13.23 9.74 21.14
C GLU A 99 -13.77 8.86 20.01
N MET A 100 -12.91 8.58 19.03
CA MET A 100 -13.25 7.60 17.99
C MET A 100 -13.43 6.26 18.69
N VAL A 101 -14.68 5.76 18.70
CA VAL A 101 -15.06 4.57 19.45
C VAL A 101 -14.16 3.40 19.04
N GLY A 102 -13.36 2.93 20.00
CA GLY A 102 -12.38 1.86 19.83
C GLY A 102 -10.97 2.26 20.29
N THR A 103 -10.11 1.27 20.51
CA THR A 103 -8.69 1.46 20.89
C THR A 103 -7.78 1.59 19.66
N ASN A 104 -8.31 2.07 18.54
CA ASN A 104 -7.63 2.01 17.25
C ASN A 104 -6.68 3.19 17.07
N ASP A 105 -7.15 4.40 17.36
CA ASP A 105 -6.38 5.62 17.12
C ASP A 105 -5.44 6.02 18.26
N VAL A 106 -5.25 5.18 19.29
CA VAL A 106 -4.37 5.51 20.42
C VAL A 106 -2.94 4.99 20.16
N PRO A 107 -1.89 5.79 20.38
CA PRO A 107 -0.51 5.38 20.13
C PRO A 107 0.01 4.45 21.22
N TYR A 108 -0.41 3.19 21.19
CA TYR A 108 0.00 2.23 22.21
C TYR A 108 1.41 1.67 22.00
N ALA A 109 2.20 1.60 23.06
CA ALA A 109 3.58 1.09 23.04
C ALA A 109 3.70 -0.35 22.50
N ASP A 110 2.69 -1.19 22.72
CA ASP A 110 2.61 -2.59 22.24
C ASP A 110 2.20 -2.71 20.75
N ARG A 111 1.94 -1.59 20.07
CA ARG A 111 1.54 -1.53 18.66
C ARG A 111 2.48 -0.70 17.80
N VAL A 112 3.01 0.39 18.36
CA VAL A 112 3.87 1.30 17.61
C VAL A 112 5.22 0.65 17.29
N ILE A 113 5.77 1.03 16.15
CA ILE A 113 6.96 0.41 15.55
C ILE A 113 8.05 1.47 15.41
N ALA A 114 9.28 1.07 15.70
CA ALA A 114 10.50 1.78 15.36
C ALA A 114 11.26 1.00 14.28
N CYS A 115 11.85 1.71 13.33
CA CYS A 115 12.76 1.12 12.34
C CYS A 115 14.18 1.15 12.90
N VAL A 116 14.69 0.00 13.35
CA VAL A 116 16.01 -0.13 14.01
C VAL A 116 17.03 -0.66 13.01
N ARG A 117 18.18 0.00 12.90
CA ARG A 117 19.25 -0.36 11.98
C ARG A 117 19.91 -1.67 12.43
N ARG A 118 19.99 -2.63 11.52
CA ARG A 118 20.75 -3.88 11.68
C ARG A 118 21.70 -4.05 10.50
N GLY A 119 22.92 -3.57 10.68
CA GLY A 119 23.92 -3.55 9.59
C GLY A 119 23.51 -2.61 8.46
N THR A 120 23.08 -3.18 7.34
CA THR A 120 22.75 -2.45 6.09
C THR A 120 21.26 -2.26 5.85
N TYR A 121 20.39 -2.78 6.70
CA TYR A 121 18.92 -2.67 6.55
C TYR A 121 18.26 -2.20 7.84
N TYR A 122 16.99 -1.82 7.76
CA TYR A 122 16.19 -1.43 8.92
C TYR A 122 15.17 -2.52 9.28
N GLU A 123 15.23 -3.00 10.50
CA GLU A 123 14.33 -3.99 11.08
C GLU A 123 13.17 -3.29 11.81
N PRO A 124 11.90 -3.58 11.47
CA PRO A 124 10.77 -3.05 12.22
C PRO A 124 10.65 -3.78 13.56
N ARG A 125 10.74 -3.04 14.67
CA ARG A 125 10.57 -3.57 16.02
C ARG A 125 9.48 -2.83 16.78
N LEU A 126 8.69 -3.55 17.57
CA LEU A 126 7.74 -2.94 18.49
C LEU A 126 8.49 -2.14 19.55
N VAL A 127 8.04 -0.91 19.81
CA VAL A 127 8.67 -0.05 20.82
C VAL A 127 8.60 -0.67 22.21
N SER A 128 7.51 -1.38 22.55
CA SER A 128 7.44 -2.16 23.79
C SER A 128 8.60 -3.14 23.96
N SER A 129 9.00 -3.83 22.89
CA SER A 129 10.11 -4.80 22.92
C SER A 129 11.47 -4.13 23.08
N LEU A 130 11.61 -2.87 22.65
CA LEU A 130 12.83 -2.08 22.83
C LEU A 130 12.90 -1.54 24.26
N LEU A 131 11.77 -1.03 24.77
CA LEU A 131 11.63 -0.56 26.15
C LEU A 131 11.80 -1.68 27.18
N ALA A 132 11.48 -2.93 26.84
CA ALA A 132 11.73 -4.09 27.69
C ALA A 132 13.23 -4.39 27.89
N SER A 133 14.09 -3.86 27.02
CA SER A 133 15.55 -4.02 27.04
C SER A 133 16.25 -2.70 27.40
N GLU A 134 15.81 -2.08 28.50
CA GLU A 134 16.40 -0.84 29.02
C GLU A 134 17.92 -0.97 29.28
N GLY A 135 18.67 0.07 28.91
CA GLY A 135 20.13 0.12 28.97
C GLY A 135 20.84 -0.51 27.77
N VAL A 136 20.09 -1.20 26.88
CA VAL A 136 20.64 -1.82 25.67
C VAL A 136 19.97 -1.25 24.42
N ASP A 137 18.67 -1.55 24.23
CA ASP A 137 17.90 -1.09 23.05
C ASP A 137 17.16 0.22 23.34
N ALA A 138 16.96 0.57 24.62
CA ALA A 138 16.36 1.82 25.06
C ALA A 138 17.22 2.47 26.15
N ILE A 139 17.74 3.67 25.89
CA ILE A 139 18.60 4.41 26.81
C ILE A 139 17.79 5.50 27.50
N LEU A 140 17.76 5.48 28.83
CA LEU A 140 17.10 6.53 29.62
C LEU A 140 17.88 7.86 29.46
N GLU A 141 17.23 8.87 28.90
CA GLU A 141 17.83 10.19 28.66
C GLU A 141 17.39 11.24 29.67
N ASP A 142 16.12 11.19 30.07
CA ASP A 142 15.57 12.08 31.08
C ASP A 142 14.61 11.29 31.98
N SER A 143 14.76 11.46 33.29
CA SER A 143 13.87 10.89 34.30
C SER A 143 13.04 11.95 35.04
N THR A 144 13.29 13.23 34.75
CA THR A 144 12.67 14.37 35.43
C THR A 144 11.41 14.85 34.74
N GLY A 145 11.21 14.47 33.47
CA GLY A 145 10.11 14.94 32.62
C GLY A 145 10.26 16.40 32.18
N ALA A 146 11.46 16.96 32.30
CA ALA A 146 11.79 18.25 31.74
C ALA A 146 11.79 18.16 30.20
N ALA A 147 12.29 17.05 29.66
CA ALA A 147 12.44 16.82 28.24
C ALA A 147 11.09 16.74 27.53
N ARG A 148 11.06 17.34 26.33
CA ARG A 148 9.85 17.46 25.50
C ARG A 148 10.01 16.83 24.12
N HIS A 149 11.18 16.30 23.81
CA HIS A 149 11.62 15.99 22.46
C HIS A 149 11.45 14.51 22.08
N GLY A 150 10.49 13.82 22.70
CA GLY A 150 10.06 12.48 22.30
C GLY A 150 8.63 12.43 21.81
N TYR A 151 8.13 11.22 21.64
CA TYR A 151 6.71 10.97 21.45
C TYR A 151 6.14 10.15 22.60
N ARG A 152 5.10 10.65 23.24
CA ARG A 152 4.48 9.98 24.40
C ARG A 152 3.54 8.86 23.94
N LEU A 153 3.71 7.70 24.55
CA LEU A 153 2.99 6.47 24.24
C LEU A 153 2.00 6.13 25.35
N VAL A 154 1.00 5.33 25.02
CA VAL A 154 0.03 4.78 25.98
C VAL A 154 0.34 3.31 26.19
N GLN A 155 0.14 2.79 27.41
CA GLN A 155 0.29 1.36 27.67
C GLN A 155 -1.09 0.72 27.74
N ARG A 156 -1.39 -0.22 26.82
CA ARG A 156 -2.67 -0.93 26.81
C ARG A 156 -2.71 -2.09 27.80
N ARG A 157 -1.57 -2.77 27.97
CA ARG A 157 -1.47 -3.99 28.79
C ARG A 157 -0.32 -3.87 29.77
N VAL A 158 -0.65 -3.90 31.05
CA VAL A 158 0.31 -4.19 32.11
C VAL A 158 0.57 -5.70 32.01
N ASN A 159 1.78 -6.12 31.64
CA ASN A 159 2.26 -7.52 31.59
C ASN A 159 1.92 -8.37 30.34
N SER A 160 1.50 -7.78 29.22
CA SER A 160 1.38 -8.52 27.95
C SER A 160 1.93 -7.66 26.82
N ALA A 161 3.25 -7.56 26.79
CA ALA A 161 3.95 -7.19 25.57
C ALA A 161 3.95 -8.45 24.69
N THR A 162 3.09 -8.50 23.68
CA THR A 162 3.45 -9.31 22.52
C THR A 162 4.67 -8.65 21.93
N ASP A 163 5.84 -9.27 22.10
CA ASP A 163 7.13 -8.68 21.71
C ASP A 163 7.42 -8.76 20.21
N ALA A 164 6.50 -9.36 19.43
CA ALA A 164 6.68 -9.62 18.02
C ALA A 164 5.50 -9.14 17.19
N LEU A 165 5.82 -8.47 16.08
CA LEU A 165 4.91 -8.28 14.95
C LEU A 165 4.62 -9.65 14.32
N ASP A 166 3.41 -9.85 13.79
CA ASP A 166 3.19 -11.03 12.96
C ASP A 166 4.12 -11.01 11.74
N SER A 167 4.46 -12.18 11.22
CA SER A 167 5.49 -12.31 10.18
C SER A 167 5.14 -11.58 8.88
N THR A 168 3.85 -11.45 8.54
CA THR A 168 3.41 -10.78 7.32
C THR A 168 3.52 -9.27 7.48
N THR A 169 3.07 -8.76 8.62
CA THR A 169 3.19 -7.35 8.99
C THR A 169 4.65 -6.93 9.14
N ALA A 170 5.48 -7.76 9.78
CA ALA A 170 6.92 -7.52 9.89
C ALA A 170 7.58 -7.42 8.51
N ALA A 171 7.23 -8.32 7.57
CA ALA A 171 7.75 -8.25 6.20
C ALA A 171 7.30 -6.97 5.48
N SER A 172 6.05 -6.56 5.65
CA SER A 172 5.54 -5.31 5.08
C SER A 172 6.26 -4.09 5.63
N TYR A 173 6.38 -3.98 6.96
CA TYR A 173 7.06 -2.85 7.59
C TYR A 173 8.57 -2.84 7.33
N ARG A 174 9.20 -3.97 6.99
CA ARG A 174 10.60 -3.96 6.55
C ARG A 174 10.76 -3.16 5.26
N VAL A 175 9.89 -3.38 4.27
CA VAL A 175 9.87 -2.60 3.03
C VAL A 175 9.61 -1.12 3.33
N SER A 176 8.64 -0.83 4.20
CA SER A 176 8.33 0.55 4.60
C SER A 176 9.51 1.21 5.32
N CYS A 177 10.21 0.51 6.23
CA CYS A 177 11.36 1.03 6.94
C CYS A 177 12.52 1.36 6.00
N ASP A 178 12.81 0.48 5.04
CA ASP A 178 13.85 0.75 4.03
C ASP A 178 13.47 1.96 3.15
N LEU A 179 12.19 2.08 2.77
CA LEU A 179 11.73 3.23 2.00
C LEU A 179 11.78 4.53 2.82
N ILE A 180 11.33 4.52 4.08
CA ILE A 180 11.43 5.66 5.00
C ILE A 180 12.89 6.06 5.19
N ALA A 181 13.80 5.10 5.37
CA ALA A 181 15.23 5.39 5.49
C ALA A 181 15.78 6.09 4.24
N SER A 182 15.45 5.58 3.05
CA SER A 182 15.91 6.18 1.78
C SER A 182 15.29 7.54 1.46
N THR A 183 14.15 7.88 2.07
CA THR A 183 13.39 9.12 1.84
C THR A 183 13.37 10.03 3.07
N LEU A 184 14.17 9.75 4.09
CA LEU A 184 14.11 10.44 5.38
C LEU A 184 14.30 11.94 5.23
N ASP A 185 15.26 12.39 4.41
CA ASP A 185 15.49 13.81 4.16
C ASP A 185 14.30 14.50 3.50
N ALA A 186 13.59 13.81 2.61
CA ALA A 186 12.38 14.33 1.98
C ALA A 186 11.22 14.41 3.00
N ILE A 187 11.08 13.41 3.88
CA ILE A 187 10.10 13.42 4.97
C ILE A 187 10.37 14.60 5.93
N LEU A 188 11.62 14.77 6.37
CA LEU A 188 12.02 15.86 7.26
C LEU A 188 11.86 17.23 6.57
N GLY A 189 12.16 17.31 5.27
CA GLY A 189 11.93 18.49 4.44
C GLY A 189 10.45 18.85 4.32
N ALA A 190 9.58 17.86 4.12
CA ALA A 190 8.13 18.05 4.08
C ALA A 190 7.57 18.49 5.44
N CYS A 191 8.03 17.91 6.54
CA CYS A 191 7.67 18.41 7.88
C CYS A 191 8.12 19.86 8.09
N SER A 192 9.33 20.21 7.62
CA SER A 192 9.83 21.58 7.71
C SER A 192 8.99 22.56 6.88
N SER A 193 8.53 22.16 5.69
CA SER A 193 7.66 23.00 4.84
C SER A 193 6.26 23.19 5.41
N LEU A 194 5.77 22.25 6.23
CA LEU A 194 4.55 22.37 7.03
C LEU A 194 4.73 23.26 8.28
N GLY A 195 5.92 23.81 8.50
CA GLY A 195 6.22 24.74 9.59
C GLY A 195 6.82 24.10 10.85
N TYR A 196 7.00 22.77 10.89
CA TYR A 196 7.64 22.12 12.04
C TYR A 196 9.15 22.40 12.06
N ALA A 197 9.59 23.26 12.98
CA ALA A 197 11.00 23.55 13.22
C ALA A 197 11.64 22.54 14.18
N ASN A 198 12.97 22.50 14.23
CA ASN A 198 13.75 21.73 15.21
C ASN A 198 13.34 20.26 15.33
N LEU A 199 13.09 19.58 14.20
CA LEU A 199 12.80 18.15 14.17
C LEU A 199 13.97 17.35 14.75
N THR A 200 13.68 16.30 15.52
CA THR A 200 14.69 15.30 15.91
C THR A 200 15.14 14.53 14.67
N ARG A 201 16.44 14.35 14.47
CA ARG A 201 17.00 13.78 13.22
C ARG A 201 17.87 12.54 13.42
N ASP A 202 18.34 12.35 14.65
CA ASP A 202 19.34 11.37 15.02
C ASP A 202 18.72 9.99 15.26
N TYR A 203 17.78 9.90 16.20
CA TYR A 203 17.07 8.66 16.51
C TYR A 203 15.74 8.95 17.19
N LEU A 204 14.87 7.93 17.25
CA LEU A 204 13.56 8.05 17.85
C LEU A 204 13.66 8.13 19.38
N ARG A 205 12.90 9.07 19.95
CA ARG A 205 12.72 9.20 21.39
C ARG A 205 11.26 9.02 21.77
N VAL A 206 11.03 8.32 22.86
CA VAL A 206 9.68 7.96 23.32
C VAL A 206 9.53 8.14 24.82
N VAL A 207 8.34 8.51 25.26
CA VAL A 207 7.95 8.43 26.68
C VAL A 207 7.09 7.19 26.85
N ASP A 208 7.48 6.32 27.77
CA ASP A 208 6.96 4.95 27.96
C ASP A 208 5.49 4.89 28.44
N HIS A 209 4.96 5.98 29.00
CA HIS A 209 3.56 6.07 29.44
C HIS A 209 3.00 7.49 29.37
N VAL A 210 1.65 7.63 29.34
CA VAL A 210 0.97 8.93 29.28
C VAL A 210 1.31 9.82 30.49
N ASP A 211 1.49 9.23 31.66
CA ASP A 211 1.82 9.94 32.91
C ASP A 211 3.30 9.84 33.31
N SER A 212 4.10 9.09 32.55
CA SER A 212 5.53 8.91 32.86
C SER A 212 6.33 10.19 32.60
N GLN A 213 7.38 10.35 33.39
CA GLN A 213 8.40 11.38 33.25
C GLN A 213 9.68 10.84 32.58
N ARG A 214 9.70 9.56 32.20
CA ARG A 214 10.88 8.88 31.66
C ARG A 214 10.90 8.97 30.14
N LEU A 215 11.87 9.70 29.61
CA LEU A 215 12.16 9.76 28.19
C LEU A 215 13.28 8.76 27.87
N PHE A 216 13.03 7.93 26.85
CA PHE A 216 13.99 6.99 26.33
C PHE A 216 14.39 7.36 24.90
N GLY A 217 15.69 7.35 24.65
CA GLY A 217 16.26 7.29 23.31
C GLY A 217 16.36 5.84 22.83
N LEU A 218 15.96 5.60 21.59
CA LEU A 218 16.09 4.30 20.93
C LEU A 218 17.28 4.38 19.96
N PRO A 219 18.52 4.11 20.41
CA PRO A 219 19.70 4.20 19.54
C PRO A 219 19.54 3.32 18.30
N ASP A 220 20.26 3.70 17.23
CA ASP A 220 20.23 3.03 15.93
C ASP A 220 18.85 2.99 15.25
N SER A 221 17.85 3.72 15.73
CA SER A 221 16.54 3.84 15.06
C SER A 221 16.44 5.06 14.14
N LEU A 222 15.55 5.00 13.15
CA LEU A 222 15.11 6.21 12.44
C LEU A 222 14.30 7.11 13.39
N PRO A 223 14.36 8.44 13.26
CA PRO A 223 13.62 9.38 14.13
C PRO A 223 12.10 9.42 13.83
N VAL A 224 11.56 8.39 13.19
CA VAL A 224 10.16 8.29 12.76
C VAL A 224 9.47 7.21 13.57
N LEU A 225 8.43 7.58 14.32
CA LEU A 225 7.54 6.64 14.98
C LEU A 225 6.45 6.19 14.00
N ILE A 226 6.32 4.89 13.79
CA ILE A 226 5.22 4.30 13.01
C ILE A 226 4.11 3.91 13.97
N MET A 227 2.90 4.41 13.74
CA MET A 227 1.72 4.17 14.57
C MET A 227 0.61 3.51 13.72
N PRO A 228 0.54 2.17 13.71
CA PRO A 228 -0.54 1.45 13.06
C PRO A 228 -1.92 1.82 13.67
N TYR A 229 -2.96 1.90 12.85
CA TYR A 229 -4.33 2.21 13.33
C TYR A 229 -4.98 1.08 14.13
N TRP A 230 -4.53 -0.15 13.98
CA TRP A 230 -4.94 -1.28 14.81
C TRP A 230 -3.82 -2.32 14.81
N ASP A 231 -3.96 -3.34 15.65
CA ASP A 231 -2.97 -4.41 15.76
C ASP A 231 -2.79 -5.06 14.37
N ASN A 232 -1.56 -5.10 13.86
CA ASN A 232 -1.22 -5.66 12.55
C ASN A 232 -1.85 -4.94 11.34
N ALA A 233 -2.19 -3.65 11.48
CA ALA A 233 -2.63 -2.85 10.34
C ALA A 233 -1.47 -2.57 9.37
N ALA A 234 -1.72 -2.72 8.07
CA ALA A 234 -0.81 -2.27 7.02
C ALA A 234 -0.84 -0.74 6.85
N GLN A 235 -1.84 -0.05 7.39
CA GLN A 235 -1.93 1.40 7.37
C GLN A 235 -1.48 1.97 8.71
N ALA A 236 -0.63 2.98 8.64
CA ALA A 236 -0.11 3.68 9.81
C ALA A 236 -0.12 5.19 9.59
N ARG A 237 -0.23 5.91 10.70
CA ARG A 237 0.21 7.30 10.80
C ARG A 237 1.63 7.32 11.36
N HIS A 238 2.33 8.41 11.12
CA HIS A 238 3.74 8.56 11.44
C HIS A 238 3.94 9.83 12.25
N ALA A 239 4.96 9.84 13.10
CA ALA A 239 5.37 11.04 13.81
C ALA A 239 6.88 11.23 13.79
N VAL A 240 7.31 12.48 13.59
CA VAL A 240 8.68 12.91 13.90
C VAL A 240 8.61 13.93 15.04
N PRO A 241 9.19 13.64 16.21
CA PRO A 241 9.26 14.60 17.31
C PRO A 241 10.03 15.87 16.97
N THR A 242 9.72 16.96 17.68
CA THR A 242 10.48 18.21 17.64
C THR A 242 11.12 18.47 19.01
N TRP A 243 12.23 19.21 19.03
CA TRP A 243 12.87 19.62 20.28
C TRP A 243 11.98 20.51 21.16
N ASP A 244 11.00 21.18 20.54
CA ASP A 244 10.13 22.16 21.19
C ASP A 244 8.91 21.52 21.89
N GLY A 245 8.66 20.22 21.70
CA GLY A 245 7.54 19.51 22.34
C GLY A 245 6.43 19.06 21.41
N ASP A 246 6.37 19.61 20.20
CA ASP A 246 5.42 19.23 19.17
C ASP A 246 5.92 17.99 18.39
N ALA A 247 5.11 17.47 17.48
CA ALA A 247 5.50 16.41 16.55
C ALA A 247 4.86 16.64 15.19
N CYS A 248 5.63 16.44 14.12
CA CYS A 248 5.09 16.41 12.77
C CYS A 248 4.33 15.08 12.58
N ILE A 249 3.00 15.13 12.56
CA ILE A 249 2.14 13.96 12.30
C ILE A 249 1.79 13.90 10.83
N PHE A 250 2.02 12.75 10.20
CA PHE A 250 1.78 12.58 8.77
C PHE A 250 1.37 11.14 8.42
N ARG A 251 0.91 10.97 7.19
CA ARG A 251 0.60 9.68 6.58
C ARG A 251 1.51 9.51 5.39
N LEU A 252 2.08 8.32 5.28
CA LEU A 252 2.78 7.88 4.09
C LEU A 252 1.81 6.92 3.39
N GLU A 253 1.53 7.17 2.12
CA GLU A 253 0.54 6.41 1.34
C GLU A 253 1.23 5.68 0.17
N ASP A 254 0.50 4.72 -0.43
CA ASP A 254 0.87 4.03 -1.67
C ASP A 254 2.18 3.22 -1.61
N ALA A 255 3.31 3.77 -2.08
CA ALA A 255 4.58 3.05 -2.17
C ALA A 255 5.09 2.55 -0.80
N TYR A 256 4.68 3.22 0.28
CA TYR A 256 5.03 2.81 1.64
C TYR A 256 4.15 1.67 2.16
N PHE A 257 2.90 1.53 1.70
CA PHE A 257 1.90 0.61 2.25
C PHE A 257 0.82 0.20 1.22
N GLY A 258 0.57 -1.11 1.03
CA GLY A 258 -0.57 -1.64 0.25
C GLY A 258 -0.17 -2.54 -0.92
N ALA A 259 -1.14 -2.91 -1.78
CA ALA A 259 -0.91 -3.81 -2.92
C ALA A 259 0.18 -3.32 -3.90
N ALA A 260 0.45 -2.02 -3.93
CA ALA A 260 1.49 -1.38 -4.73
C ALA A 260 2.92 -1.62 -4.21
N SER A 261 3.10 -1.98 -2.93
CA SER A 261 4.42 -2.35 -2.39
C SER A 261 4.93 -3.70 -2.92
N GLY A 262 4.04 -4.51 -3.51
CA GLY A 262 4.35 -5.77 -4.20
C GLY A 262 4.30 -5.71 -5.73
N ILE A 263 3.98 -4.54 -6.32
CA ILE A 263 3.91 -4.37 -7.77
C ILE A 263 5.29 -3.91 -8.27
N ALA A 264 5.97 -4.76 -9.04
CA ALA A 264 7.26 -4.45 -9.69
C ALA A 264 7.19 -3.32 -10.73
N ASP A 265 5.99 -2.81 -11.00
CA ASP A 265 5.73 -1.68 -11.88
C ASP A 265 5.94 -0.38 -11.08
N THR A 266 7.21 -0.01 -10.90
CA THR A 266 7.68 1.19 -10.17
C THR A 266 7.08 2.51 -10.67
N ASN A 267 6.42 2.50 -11.83
CA ASN A 267 5.70 3.65 -12.39
C ASN A 267 4.27 3.84 -11.83
N LYS A 268 3.77 2.94 -10.97
CA LYS A 268 2.39 3.01 -10.42
C LYS A 268 2.30 3.26 -8.92
N ALA A 269 3.38 3.09 -8.15
CA ALA A 269 3.40 3.34 -6.72
C ALA A 269 4.03 4.73 -6.47
N MET A 270 3.22 5.79 -6.49
CA MET A 270 3.73 7.13 -6.16
C MET A 270 3.87 7.26 -4.64
N ALA A 271 5.08 7.40 -4.13
CA ALA A 271 5.30 7.71 -2.72
C ALA A 271 4.61 9.04 -2.38
N SER A 272 3.61 9.00 -1.50
CA SER A 272 2.81 10.17 -1.12
C SER A 272 2.99 10.50 0.36
N PHE A 273 3.14 11.80 0.65
CA PHE A 273 3.22 12.35 1.99
C PHE A 273 2.01 13.25 2.23
N ARG A 274 1.26 12.97 3.28
CA ARG A 274 0.11 13.79 3.71
C ARG A 274 0.29 14.21 5.16
N GLY A 275 0.54 15.49 5.37
CA GLY A 275 0.59 16.11 6.71
C GLY A 275 -0.27 17.36 6.78
N VAL A 276 -0.32 17.97 7.96
CA VAL A 276 -1.04 19.23 8.20
C VAL A 276 -0.08 20.26 8.77
N ASN A 277 -0.22 21.51 8.30
CA ASN A 277 0.55 22.65 8.80
C ASN A 277 0.51 22.71 10.32
N GLN A 278 1.66 22.98 10.95
CA GLN A 278 1.80 23.05 12.39
C GLN A 278 0.77 24.01 13.01
N THR A 279 0.71 25.24 12.49
CA THR A 279 -0.21 26.27 12.98
C THR A 279 -1.68 25.83 12.93
N VAL A 280 -2.08 25.16 11.85
CA VAL A 280 -3.43 24.63 11.68
C VAL A 280 -3.70 23.54 12.71
N ARG A 281 -2.78 22.58 12.88
CA ARG A 281 -2.93 21.51 13.88
C ARG A 281 -3.09 22.09 15.28
N GLN A 282 -2.23 23.03 15.67
CA GLN A 282 -2.28 23.67 16.99
C GLN A 282 -3.57 24.47 17.20
N GLN A 283 -3.94 25.33 16.24
CA GLN A 283 -5.15 26.15 16.32
C GLN A 283 -6.41 25.28 16.42
N ARG A 284 -6.52 24.23 15.59
CA ARG A 284 -7.68 23.33 15.64
C ARG A 284 -7.73 22.53 16.94
N THR A 285 -6.58 22.10 17.46
CA THR A 285 -6.53 21.41 18.76
C THR A 285 -7.04 22.32 19.89
N ILE A 286 -6.56 23.57 19.94
CA ILE A 286 -7.01 24.58 20.92
C ILE A 286 -8.52 24.85 20.79
N GLU A 287 -9.00 25.06 19.57
CA GLU A 287 -10.40 25.30 19.27
C GLU A 287 -11.30 24.14 19.72
N TRP A 288 -10.92 22.90 19.42
CA TRP A 288 -11.72 21.71 19.75
C TRP A 288 -11.73 21.40 21.24
N LEU A 289 -10.63 21.68 21.93
CA LEU A 289 -10.53 21.47 23.38
C LEU A 289 -11.11 22.64 24.18
N GLY A 290 -11.30 23.82 23.58
CA GLY A 290 -11.72 25.03 24.28
C GLY A 290 -10.65 25.50 25.29
N ARG A 291 -9.39 25.23 25.00
CA ARG A 291 -8.27 25.27 25.93
C ARG A 291 -7.07 25.95 25.27
N PRO A 292 -6.90 27.28 25.43
CA PRO A 292 -5.83 28.04 24.76
C PRO A 292 -4.54 28.14 25.57
N GLY A 293 -4.54 27.76 26.85
CA GLY A 293 -3.40 27.94 27.77
C GLY A 293 -2.41 26.78 27.79
N GLY A 294 -2.76 25.65 27.18
CA GLY A 294 -1.94 24.45 27.15
C GLY A 294 -0.71 24.55 26.26
N VAL A 295 0.18 23.59 26.45
CA VAL A 295 1.49 23.53 25.80
C VAL A 295 1.70 22.17 25.13
N TRP A 296 2.43 22.18 24.01
CA TRP A 296 2.87 20.93 23.39
C TRP A 296 4.09 20.37 24.11
N ARG A 297 4.02 19.08 24.43
CA ARG A 297 5.11 18.33 25.07
C ARG A 297 5.03 16.87 24.64
N ASN A 298 6.16 16.35 24.15
CA ASN A 298 6.29 14.97 23.70
C ASN A 298 5.21 14.54 22.68
N GLY A 299 4.82 15.44 21.77
CA GLY A 299 3.79 15.21 20.75
C GLY A 299 2.33 15.33 21.22
N TRP A 300 2.11 15.67 22.50
CA TRP A 300 0.78 15.81 23.12
C TRP A 300 0.55 17.24 23.60
N TYR A 301 -0.70 17.69 23.57
CA TYR A 301 -1.15 18.92 24.17
C TYR A 301 -1.43 18.68 25.65
N GLU A 302 -0.84 19.48 26.55
CA GLU A 302 -0.98 19.33 28.00
C GLU A 302 -1.54 20.63 28.62
N GLU A 303 -2.63 20.54 29.38
CA GLU A 303 -3.20 21.66 30.17
C GLU A 303 -3.97 21.12 31.37
N GLY A 304 -3.79 21.73 32.56
CA GLY A 304 -4.56 21.36 33.75
C GLY A 304 -4.34 19.92 34.25
N GLY A 305 -3.21 19.30 33.90
CA GLY A 305 -2.89 17.91 34.23
C GLY A 305 -3.48 16.88 33.26
N GLU A 306 -4.33 17.31 32.34
CA GLU A 306 -4.87 16.48 31.27
C GLU A 306 -3.96 16.53 30.03
N ARG A 307 -4.02 15.46 29.22
CA ARG A 307 -3.18 15.30 28.03
C ARG A 307 -4.01 14.82 26.85
N TRP A 308 -3.82 15.45 25.70
CA TRP A 308 -4.52 15.11 24.46
C TRP A 308 -3.53 14.93 23.33
N TYR A 309 -3.66 13.84 22.58
CA TYR A 309 -3.05 13.75 21.25
C TYR A 309 -4.07 14.24 20.23
N SER A 310 -3.60 14.88 19.18
CA SER A 310 -4.46 15.26 18.04
C SER A 310 -3.87 14.74 16.74
N ASP A 311 -4.75 14.15 15.94
CA ASP A 311 -4.49 13.75 14.56
C ASP A 311 -5.46 14.54 13.67
N VAL A 312 -4.91 15.50 12.93
CA VAL A 312 -5.67 16.34 12.01
C VAL A 312 -5.30 15.89 10.60
N THR A 313 -6.31 15.68 9.77
CA THR A 313 -6.12 15.35 8.35
C THR A 313 -6.89 16.34 7.48
N SER A 314 -6.28 16.74 6.36
CA SER A 314 -6.96 17.55 5.35
C SER A 314 -7.95 16.69 4.58
N SER A 315 -9.16 17.21 4.35
CA SER A 315 -10.17 16.57 3.50
C SER A 315 -9.81 16.60 2.02
N MET A 316 -8.86 17.43 1.61
CA MET A 316 -8.30 17.46 0.26
C MET A 316 -7.09 16.53 0.17
N SER A 317 -7.10 15.63 -0.81
CA SER A 317 -5.87 15.01 -1.33
C SER A 317 -4.95 16.11 -1.83
N GLY A 318 -3.65 16.01 -1.52
CA GLY A 318 -2.65 17.00 -1.89
C GLY A 318 -2.71 17.38 -3.38
N ALA A 319 -2.45 18.66 -3.64
CA ALA A 319 -2.12 19.19 -4.97
C ALA A 319 -0.66 18.83 -5.32
#